data_AF-A0A6I5CFY2-F1
#
_entry.id   AF-A0A6I5CFY2-F1
#
_cell.length_a   1.000
_cell.length_b   1.000
_cell.length_c   1.000
_cell.angle_alpha   90.00
_cell.angle_beta   90.00
_cell.angle_gamma   90.00
#
_symmetry.space_group_name_H-M   'P 1'
#
loop_
_entity.id
_entity.type
_entity.pdbx_description
1 polymer ?
#
loop_
_entity_poly.entity_id
_entity_poly.type
_entity_poly.pdbx_seq_one_letter_code
_entity_poly.pdbx_strand_id
1 'polypeptide(L)'
;VDEYQDTDPAQVRLLHALAGGGRTLLAFGDPDQSIYAFRGADVNGILDFPDTFPRADGSPAPVAVLRTSRRSADALLTATRLLTRRMPLTRLPADKVRAHRELIPVHEGGRVEVHTYPTAGTEVDNIA
;
A
#
# COMPACT_ATOMS: atom_id res chain seq x y z
N VAL A 1 -3.81 -3.35 -13.17
CA VAL A 1 -4.22 -4.21 -12.04
C VAL A 1 -4.22 -3.33 -10.81
N ASP A 2 -5.36 -3.20 -10.18
CA ASP A 2 -5.50 -2.47 -8.91
C ASP A 2 -5.36 -3.46 -7.75
N GLU A 3 -5.07 -2.96 -6.55
CA GLU A 3 -4.86 -3.77 -5.33
C GLU A 3 -3.83 -4.91 -5.52
N TYR A 4 -2.74 -4.63 -6.24
CA TYR A 4 -1.77 -5.66 -6.63
C TYR A 4 -1.07 -6.32 -5.42
N GLN A 5 -0.99 -5.64 -4.28
CA GLN A 5 -0.41 -6.19 -3.05
C GLN A 5 -1.16 -7.44 -2.54
N ASP A 6 -2.43 -7.60 -2.92
CA ASP A 6 -3.26 -8.72 -2.48
C ASP A 6 -3.28 -9.88 -3.49
N THR A 7 -2.41 -9.84 -4.51
CA THR A 7 -2.35 -10.89 -5.52
C THR A 7 -1.67 -12.16 -5.01
N ASP A 8 -2.20 -13.31 -5.45
CA ASP A 8 -1.61 -14.62 -5.20
C ASP A 8 -0.71 -15.10 -6.37
N PRO A 9 0.14 -16.12 -6.17
CA PRO A 9 1.02 -16.62 -7.23
C PRO A 9 0.31 -17.11 -8.49
N ALA A 10 -0.94 -17.60 -8.40
CA ALA A 10 -1.70 -18.03 -9.57
C ALA A 10 -2.19 -16.82 -10.39
N GLN A 11 -2.63 -15.76 -9.73
CA GLN A 11 -2.98 -14.50 -10.38
C GLN A 11 -1.76 -13.86 -11.05
N VAL A 12 -0.59 -13.86 -10.41
CA VAL A 12 0.66 -13.38 -11.01
C VAL A 12 1.03 -14.18 -12.25
N ARG A 13 0.92 -15.52 -12.22
CA ARG A 13 1.15 -16.36 -13.42
C ARG A 13 0.19 -16.05 -14.56
N LEU A 14 -1.07 -15.79 -14.27
CA LEU A 14 -2.04 -15.38 -15.28
C LEU A 14 -1.64 -14.05 -15.93
N LEU A 15 -1.22 -13.07 -15.12
CA LEU A 15 -0.73 -11.79 -15.63
C LEU A 15 0.52 -11.95 -16.49
N HIS A 16 1.44 -12.85 -16.13
CA HIS A 16 2.58 -13.21 -16.98
C HIS A 16 2.15 -13.78 -18.34
N ALA A 17 1.15 -14.64 -18.39
CA ALA A 17 0.66 -15.20 -19.64
C ALA A 17 0.02 -14.14 -20.55
N LEU A 18 -0.66 -13.15 -19.96
CA LEU A 18 -1.33 -12.09 -20.70
C LEU A 18 -0.36 -10.97 -21.16
N ALA A 19 0.48 -10.52 -20.24
CA ALA A 19 1.26 -9.29 -20.36
C ALA A 19 2.77 -9.45 -20.08
N GLY A 20 3.28 -10.68 -20.01
CA GLY A 20 4.72 -10.95 -19.95
C GLY A 20 5.45 -10.56 -21.25
N GLY A 21 6.79 -10.65 -21.21
CA GLY A 21 7.63 -10.35 -22.38
C GLY A 21 7.71 -8.87 -22.74
N GLY A 22 7.56 -7.98 -21.76
CA GLY A 22 7.67 -6.52 -21.98
C GLY A 22 6.42 -5.86 -22.55
N ARG A 23 5.27 -6.54 -22.55
CA ARG A 23 3.98 -5.93 -22.90
C ARG A 23 3.55 -4.94 -21.81
N THR A 24 2.63 -4.05 -22.17
CA THR A 24 2.14 -3.03 -21.25
C THR A 24 1.31 -3.64 -20.11
N LEU A 25 1.81 -3.52 -18.89
CA LEU A 25 1.09 -3.82 -17.65
C LEU A 25 1.35 -2.68 -16.66
N LEU A 26 0.27 -2.16 -16.07
CA LEU A 26 0.36 -1.20 -14.96
C LEU A 26 -0.24 -1.85 -13.72
N ALA A 27 0.49 -1.79 -12.61
CA ALA A 27 0.04 -2.25 -11.30
C ALA A 27 -0.04 -1.05 -10.34
N PHE A 28 -1.10 -1.03 -9.55
CA PHE A 28 -1.33 -0.09 -8.46
C PHE A 28 -1.54 -0.89 -7.18
N GLY A 29 -1.09 -0.33 -6.06
CA GLY A 29 -1.28 -0.95 -4.75
C GLY A 29 -0.48 -0.26 -3.67
N ASP A 30 -0.71 -0.69 -2.44
CA ASP A 30 -0.04 -0.20 -1.24
C ASP A 30 0.48 -1.39 -0.41
N PRO A 31 1.81 -1.58 -0.27
CA PRO A 31 2.34 -2.70 0.50
C PRO A 31 1.94 -2.64 1.99
N ASP A 32 1.60 -1.48 2.55
CA ASP A 32 1.12 -1.38 3.93
C ASP A 32 -0.33 -1.89 4.09
N GLN A 33 -1.07 -2.04 2.99
CA GLN A 33 -2.47 -2.48 2.97
C GLN A 33 -2.63 -3.96 2.61
N SER A 34 -1.54 -4.71 2.48
CA SER A 34 -1.58 -6.16 2.26
C SER A 34 -2.08 -6.89 3.52
N ILE A 35 -3.41 -7.06 3.61
CA ILE A 35 -4.08 -7.72 4.75
C ILE A 35 -4.56 -9.14 4.43
N TYR A 36 -4.43 -9.59 3.18
CA TYR A 36 -4.91 -10.90 2.72
C TYR A 36 -3.86 -12.02 2.74
N ALA A 37 -2.77 -11.88 3.50
CA ALA A 37 -1.73 -12.91 3.59
C ALA A 37 -2.28 -14.29 4.02
N PHE A 38 -3.32 -14.32 4.86
CA PHE A 38 -4.00 -15.56 5.26
C PHE A 38 -4.70 -16.31 4.11
N ARG A 39 -4.94 -15.66 2.97
CA ARG A 39 -5.50 -16.24 1.74
C ARG A 39 -4.44 -16.54 0.68
N GLY A 40 -3.16 -16.40 1.01
CA GLY A 40 -2.05 -16.64 0.10
C GLY A 40 -1.64 -15.45 -0.75
N ALA A 41 -2.13 -14.24 -0.44
CA ALA A 41 -1.55 -13.01 -1.00
C ALA A 41 -0.09 -12.88 -0.54
N ASP A 42 0.76 -12.42 -1.45
CA ASP A 42 2.17 -12.18 -1.15
C ASP A 42 2.50 -10.71 -1.36
N VAL A 43 2.70 -9.97 -0.26
CA VAL A 43 3.13 -8.56 -0.29
C VAL A 43 4.45 -8.38 -1.04
N ASN A 44 5.29 -9.43 -1.11
CA ASN A 44 6.50 -9.39 -1.91
C ASN A 44 6.19 -9.21 -3.39
N GLY A 45 5.04 -9.69 -3.88
CA GLY A 45 4.62 -9.55 -5.27
C GLY A 45 4.64 -8.11 -5.76
N ILE A 46 4.07 -7.16 -5.01
CA ILE A 46 4.10 -5.74 -5.41
C ILE A 46 5.51 -5.15 -5.35
N LEU A 47 6.32 -5.60 -4.40
CA LEU A 47 7.70 -5.14 -4.25
C LEU A 47 8.63 -5.69 -5.35
N ASP A 48 8.34 -6.89 -5.85
CA ASP A 48 9.12 -7.61 -6.85
C ASP A 48 8.58 -7.36 -8.29
N PHE A 49 7.50 -6.57 -8.42
CA PHE A 49 6.88 -6.24 -9.71
C PHE A 49 7.88 -5.71 -10.76
N PRO A 50 8.82 -4.80 -10.43
CA PRO A 50 9.79 -4.30 -11.40
C PRO A 50 10.61 -5.38 -12.10
N ASP A 51 11.00 -6.41 -11.35
CA ASP A 51 11.82 -7.50 -11.86
C ASP A 51 10.97 -8.63 -12.46
N THR A 52 9.74 -8.77 -11.98
CA THR A 52 8.78 -9.77 -12.46
C THR A 52 8.22 -9.40 -13.83
N PHE A 53 7.92 -8.11 -14.06
CA PHE A 53 7.40 -7.60 -15.33
C PHE A 53 8.37 -6.56 -15.93
N PRO A 54 9.57 -6.98 -16.37
CA PRO A 54 10.54 -6.06 -16.93
C PRO A 54 10.03 -5.50 -18.26
N ARG A 55 10.60 -4.38 -18.67
CA ARG A 55 10.36 -3.79 -20.00
C ARG A 55 10.90 -4.73 -21.08
N ALA A 56 10.49 -4.48 -22.33
CA ALA A 56 10.92 -5.30 -23.47
C ALA A 56 12.45 -5.33 -23.68
N ASP A 57 13.17 -4.31 -23.19
CA ASP A 57 14.63 -4.23 -23.20
C ASP A 57 15.31 -4.96 -22.03
N GLY A 58 14.53 -5.62 -21.16
CA GLY A 58 15.01 -6.33 -19.98
C GLY A 58 15.27 -5.46 -18.75
N SER A 59 15.09 -4.14 -18.84
CA SER A 59 15.23 -3.25 -17.68
C SER A 59 14.03 -3.40 -16.72
N PRO A 60 14.23 -3.22 -15.39
CA PRO A 60 13.14 -3.29 -14.43
C PRO A 60 12.03 -2.26 -14.72
N ALA A 61 10.79 -2.60 -14.40
CA ALA A 61 9.67 -1.67 -14.56
C ALA A 61 9.88 -0.41 -13.71
N PRO A 62 9.56 0.80 -14.23
CA PRO A 62 9.68 2.02 -13.47
C PRO A 62 8.65 2.03 -12.33
N VAL A 63 9.10 2.41 -11.13
CA VAL A 63 8.22 2.57 -9.96
C VAL A 63 7.91 4.06 -9.77
N ALA A 64 6.64 4.41 -9.59
CA ALA A 64 6.21 5.76 -9.20
C ALA A 64 5.48 5.70 -7.85
N VAL A 65 5.74 6.68 -6.97
CA VAL A 65 5.06 6.77 -5.67
C VAL A 65 4.08 7.93 -5.71
N LEU A 66 2.80 7.64 -5.49
CA LEU A 66 1.76 8.66 -5.41
C LEU A 66 1.74 9.25 -4.01
N ARG A 67 1.96 10.56 -3.92
CA ARG A 67 2.22 11.23 -2.64
C ARG A 67 0.99 11.93 -2.10
N THR A 68 0.02 12.25 -2.95
CA THR A 68 -1.08 13.15 -2.57
C THR A 68 -2.25 12.38 -1.98
N SER A 69 -2.51 12.58 -0.69
CA SER A 69 -3.73 12.13 -0.03
C SER A 69 -4.86 13.12 -0.32
N ARG A 70 -5.84 12.65 -1.09
CA ARG A 70 -7.08 13.38 -1.37
C ARG A 70 -8.22 13.03 -0.41
N ARG A 71 -8.06 11.95 0.36
CA ARG A 71 -9.09 11.42 1.27
C ARG A 71 -8.91 11.94 2.70
N SER A 72 -7.68 11.88 3.21
CA SER A 72 -7.38 12.14 4.62
C SER A 72 -6.65 13.46 4.79
N ALA A 73 -7.11 14.26 5.76
CA ALA A 73 -6.49 15.51 6.19
C ALA A 73 -5.23 15.27 7.05
N ASP A 74 -4.48 16.32 7.32
CA ASP A 74 -3.15 16.27 7.95
C ASP A 74 -3.16 15.67 9.37
N ALA A 75 -4.19 15.92 10.19
CA ALA A 75 -4.29 15.34 11.52
C ALA A 75 -4.34 13.80 11.48
N LEU A 76 -5.16 13.25 10.57
CA LEU A 76 -5.28 11.79 10.40
C LEU A 76 -3.99 11.19 9.80
N LEU A 77 -3.40 11.83 8.79
CA LEU A 77 -2.14 11.35 8.22
C LEU A 77 -1.00 11.35 9.26
N THR A 78 -0.96 12.35 10.13
CA THR A 78 0.01 12.41 11.23
C THR A 78 -0.15 11.23 12.18
N ALA A 79 -1.38 10.91 12.59
CA ALA A 79 -1.65 9.75 13.43
C ALA A 79 -1.25 8.43 12.74
N THR A 80 -1.66 8.23 11.48
CA THR A 80 -1.31 7.01 10.73
C THR A 80 0.21 6.82 10.59
N ARG A 81 0.97 7.91 10.38
CA ARG A 81 2.44 7.85 10.29
C ARG A 81 3.13 7.35 11.56
N LEU A 82 2.52 7.53 12.74
CA LEU A 82 3.08 6.98 13.99
C LEU A 82 3.12 5.45 13.98
N LEU A 83 2.21 4.83 13.22
CA LEU A 83 2.14 3.37 13.02
C LEU A 83 3.02 2.95 11.85
N THR A 84 2.81 3.55 10.68
CA THR A 84 3.42 3.06 9.42
C THR A 84 4.93 3.25 9.36
N ARG A 85 5.50 4.25 10.07
CA ARG A 85 6.97 4.42 10.16
C ARG A 85 7.69 3.22 10.81
N ARG A 86 6.97 2.38 11.56
CA ARG A 86 7.52 1.18 12.20
C ARG A 86 7.41 -0.06 11.32
N MET A 87 6.69 0.02 10.19
CA MET A 87 6.50 -1.08 9.26
C MET A 87 7.68 -1.15 8.28
N PRO A 88 8.36 -2.31 8.15
CA PRO A 88 9.51 -2.44 7.26
C PRO A 88 9.09 -2.47 5.78
N LEU A 89 9.84 -1.76 4.93
CA LEU A 89 9.78 -1.86 3.47
C LEU A 89 11.20 -2.00 2.94
N THR A 90 11.63 -3.25 2.69
CA THR A 90 13.05 -3.59 2.50
C THR A 90 13.52 -3.61 1.05
N ARG A 91 12.61 -3.69 0.08
CA ARG A 91 12.95 -3.82 -1.36
C ARG A 91 12.77 -2.55 -2.18
N LEU A 92 12.24 -1.47 -1.59
CA LEU A 92 12.14 -0.18 -2.28
C LEU A 92 13.38 0.69 -2.01
N PRO A 93 13.84 1.47 -3.00
CA PRO A 93 14.84 2.50 -2.78
C PRO A 93 14.46 3.47 -1.65
N ALA A 94 15.43 3.94 -0.88
CA ALA A 94 15.20 4.75 0.33
C ALA A 94 14.41 6.05 0.05
N ASP A 95 14.61 6.66 -1.12
CA ASP A 95 13.85 7.84 -1.56
C ASP A 95 12.36 7.50 -1.81
N LYS A 96 12.07 6.31 -2.35
CA LYS A 96 10.70 5.84 -2.57
C LYS A 96 10.03 5.43 -1.27
N VAL A 97 10.75 4.76 -0.36
CA VAL A 97 10.25 4.49 1.00
C VAL A 97 9.89 5.81 1.70
N ARG A 98 10.78 6.81 1.67
CA ARG A 98 10.49 8.12 2.25
C ARG A 98 9.27 8.77 1.60
N ALA A 99 9.18 8.77 0.27
CA ALA A 99 8.04 9.31 -0.44
C ALA A 99 6.71 8.63 -0.08
N HIS A 100 6.73 7.30 0.12
CA HIS A 100 5.56 6.50 0.53
C HIS A 100 5.10 6.83 1.95
N ARG A 101 6.06 7.04 2.87
CA ARG A 101 5.78 7.41 4.27
C ARG A 101 5.33 8.87 4.45
N GLU A 102 5.64 9.75 3.50
CA GLU A 102 5.43 11.19 3.58
C GLU A 102 4.32 11.67 2.63
N LEU A 103 3.11 11.10 2.76
CA LEU A 103 1.93 11.54 2.01
C LEU A 103 1.60 13.02 2.27
N ILE A 104 1.23 13.78 1.25
CA ILE A 104 0.88 15.19 1.33
C ILE A 104 -0.65 15.31 1.28
N PRO A 105 -1.31 15.84 2.32
CA PRO A 105 -2.75 16.05 2.30
C PRO A 105 -3.14 17.21 1.37
N VAL A 106 -4.30 17.11 0.73
CA VAL A 106 -4.94 18.24 0.03
C VAL A 106 -5.79 19.09 0.99
N HIS A 107 -6.26 18.47 2.07
CA HIS A 107 -7.13 19.11 3.07
C HIS A 107 -6.39 19.29 4.39
N GLU A 108 -6.57 20.45 5.02
CA GLU A 108 -6.06 20.73 6.35
C GLU A 108 -7.14 20.46 7.42
N GLY A 109 -6.69 20.14 8.64
CA GLY A 109 -7.52 19.94 9.82
C GLY A 109 -7.87 18.47 10.12
N GLY A 110 -8.99 18.32 10.82
CA GLY A 110 -9.40 17.04 11.41
C GLY A 110 -8.88 16.84 12.83
N ARG A 111 -9.38 15.79 13.49
CA ARG A 111 -9.00 15.39 14.85
C ARG A 111 -8.95 13.88 14.92
N VAL A 112 -8.01 13.36 15.69
CA VAL A 112 -7.94 11.95 16.06
C VAL A 112 -8.07 11.86 17.58
N GLU A 113 -9.00 11.04 18.03
CA GLU A 113 -9.30 10.83 19.45
C GLU A 113 -9.21 9.35 19.77
N VAL A 114 -8.77 9.04 20.98
CA VAL A 114 -8.75 7.68 21.51
C VAL A 114 -9.53 7.70 22.80
N HIS A 115 -10.58 6.89 22.85
CA HIS A 115 -11.41 6.70 24.02
C HIS A 115 -11.29 5.25 24.48
N THR A 116 -11.33 5.02 25.79
CA THR A 116 -11.23 3.69 26.39
C THR A 116 -12.40 3.45 27.31
N TYR A 117 -13.02 2.28 27.24
CA TYR A 117 -14.21 1.93 27.99
C TYR A 117 -14.00 0.67 28.83
N PRO A 118 -14.61 0.57 30.02
CA PRO A 118 -14.47 -0.60 30.87
C PRO A 118 -15.17 -1.84 30.31
N THR A 119 -16.16 -1.67 29.43
CA THR A 119 -16.93 -2.77 28.82
C THR A 119 -17.27 -2.49 27.36
N ALA A 120 -17.52 -3.55 26.59
CA ALA A 120 -18.03 -3.42 25.23
C ALA A 120 -19.40 -2.72 25.17
N GLY A 121 -20.25 -2.90 26.19
CA GLY A 121 -21.55 -2.21 26.27
C GLY A 121 -21.38 -0.69 26.36
N THR A 122 -20.53 -0.23 27.28
CA THR A 122 -20.22 1.21 27.44
C THR A 122 -19.52 1.82 26.22
N GLU A 123 -18.76 1.03 25.45
CA GLU A 123 -18.17 1.47 24.19
C GLU A 123 -19.25 1.68 23.12
N VAL A 124 -20.16 0.71 22.97
CA VAL A 124 -21.29 0.81 22.04
C VAL A 124 -22.18 2.00 22.38
N ASP A 125 -22.51 2.20 23.67
CA ASP A 125 -23.34 3.32 24.13
C ASP A 125 -22.72 4.69 23.83
N ASN A 126 -21.38 4.79 23.71
CA ASN A 126 -20.71 6.02 23.34
C ASN A 126 -20.71 6.27 21.82
N ILE A 127 -20.71 5.20 21.01
CA ILE A 127 -20.69 5.31 19.54
C ILE A 127 -22.08 5.59 18.98
N ALA A 128 -23.13 5.04 19.62
CA ALA A 128 -24.54 5.19 19.24
C ALA A 128 -25.06 6.62 19.45
#